data_AF-A0A0V1AK92-F1
#
_entry.id   AF-A0A0V1AK92-F1
#
_cell.length_a   1.000
_cell.length_b   1.000
_cell.length_c   1.000
_cell.angle_alpha   90.00
_cell.angle_beta   90.00
_cell.angle_gamma   90.00
#
_symmetry.space_group_name_H-M   'P 1'
#
loop_
_entity.id
_entity.type
_entity.pdbx_description
1 polymer ?
#
loop_
_entity_poly.entity_id
_entity_poly.type
_entity_poly.pdbx_seq_one_letter_code
_entity_poly.pdbx_strand_id
1 'polypeptide(L)'
;MKRLTKEFTNSSLILYRVVVYKAPAQNIGKALIAGRAPVAWQNTPDLTQANNHAVFKPLEHVIAANQGNRFIAYNNIPPDVLK
;
A
#
# COMPACT_ATOMS: atom_id res chain seq x y z
N MET A 1 -6.60 -21.21 23.11
CA MET A 1 -6.65 -20.53 21.80
C MET A 1 -6.05 -19.13 21.97
N LYS A 2 -4.89 -18.85 21.37
CA LYS A 2 -4.13 -17.59 21.57
C LYS A 2 -4.45 -16.58 20.46
N ARG A 3 -5.13 -15.50 20.88
CA ARG A 3 -5.40 -14.19 20.26
C ARG A 3 -4.89 -13.94 18.83
N LEU A 4 -5.84 -13.90 17.89
CA LEU A 4 -5.88 -12.98 16.75
C LEU A 4 -5.98 -11.55 17.30
N THR A 5 -4.95 -10.73 17.13
CA THR A 5 -4.94 -9.24 17.14
C THR A 5 -3.51 -8.76 17.40
N LYS A 6 -2.62 -8.92 16.40
CA LYS A 6 -1.42 -8.07 16.33
C LYS A 6 -1.82 -6.81 15.55
N GLU A 7 -2.74 -6.09 16.19
CA GLU A 7 -3.28 -4.80 15.78
C GLU A 7 -2.15 -3.78 15.66
N PHE A 8 -2.33 -2.82 14.75
CA PHE A 8 -1.46 -1.71 14.35
C PHE A 8 -1.09 -0.75 15.50
N THR A 9 -0.62 -1.28 16.60
CA THR A 9 -0.38 -0.55 17.85
C THR A 9 1.10 -0.25 17.94
N ASN A 10 1.52 0.84 17.28
CA ASN A 10 2.63 1.71 17.71
C ASN A 10 2.90 2.78 16.66
N SER A 11 2.05 3.81 16.58
CA SER A 11 2.44 5.22 16.41
C SER A 11 1.21 6.11 16.26
N SER A 12 0.64 6.50 17.41
CA SER A 12 -0.31 7.60 17.48
C SER A 12 0.39 8.87 16.97
N LEU A 13 -0.12 9.42 15.86
CA LEU A 13 0.11 10.76 15.27
C LEU A 13 0.94 10.94 13.98
N ILE A 14 1.61 9.94 13.36
CA ILE A 14 2.34 10.20 12.09
C ILE A 14 2.37 9.00 11.11
N LEU A 15 1.23 8.39 10.75
CA LEU A 15 1.18 7.33 9.71
C LEU A 15 0.08 7.56 8.67
N TYR A 16 -0.28 8.82 8.37
CA TYR A 16 -1.36 9.10 7.42
C TYR A 16 -0.97 8.96 5.94
N ARG A 17 0.33 8.98 5.63
CA ARG A 17 0.82 9.02 4.25
C ARG A 17 2.14 8.27 4.14
N VAL A 18 2.27 7.52 3.05
CA VAL A 18 3.49 6.88 2.60
C VAL A 18 3.71 7.29 1.15
N VAL A 19 4.97 7.48 0.76
CA VAL A 19 5.35 7.58 -0.65
C VAL A 19 6.25 6.41 -0.98
N VAL A 20 5.95 5.69 -2.06
CA VAL A 20 6.76 4.56 -2.51
C VAL A 20 7.27 4.84 -3.91
N TYR A 21 8.58 4.73 -4.10
CA TYR A 21 9.22 4.75 -5.41
C TYR A 21 9.67 3.34 -5.77
N LYS A 22 9.10 2.78 -6.85
CA LYS A 22 9.49 1.48 -7.43
C LYS A 22 10.28 1.73 -8.70
N ALA A 23 11.51 1.25 -8.75
CA ALA A 23 12.32 1.37 -9.95
C ALA A 23 11.76 0.49 -11.10
N PRO A 24 11.98 0.87 -12.37
CA PRO A 24 11.66 0.02 -13.51
C PRO A 24 12.25 -1.39 -13.36
N ALA A 25 11.48 -2.42 -13.71
CA ALA A 25 11.88 -3.83 -13.62
C ALA A 25 12.33 -4.34 -12.23
N GLN A 26 12.09 -3.60 -11.15
CA GLN A 26 12.37 -4.05 -9.77
C GLN A 26 11.09 -4.37 -9.02
N ASN A 27 11.04 -5.48 -8.29
CA ASN A 27 9.91 -5.80 -7.41
C ASN A 27 9.96 -5.04 -6.07
N ILE A 28 11.14 -4.51 -5.73
CA ILE A 28 11.39 -3.71 -4.54
C ILE A 28 11.47 -2.22 -4.88
N GLY A 29 11.35 -1.38 -3.85
CA GLY A 29 11.43 0.06 -3.97
C GLY A 29 12.01 0.74 -2.74
N LYS A 30 11.80 2.04 -2.68
CA LYS A 30 12.09 2.89 -1.53
C LYS A 30 10.79 3.48 -0.98
N ALA A 31 10.63 3.51 0.34
CA ALA A 31 9.49 4.13 1.00
C ALA A 31 9.93 5.32 1.87
N LEU A 32 9.17 6.40 1.77
CA LEU A 32 9.20 7.55 2.65
C LEU A 32 8.01 7.42 3.61
N ILE A 33 8.30 7.20 4.89
CA ILE A 33 7.29 7.02 5.94
C ILE A 33 7.35 8.24 6.85
N ALA A 34 6.25 8.98 6.97
CA ALA A 34 6.22 10.16 7.81
C ALA A 34 6.59 9.82 9.27
N GLY A 35 7.46 10.63 9.91
CA GLY A 35 7.99 10.37 11.26
C GLY A 35 8.92 11.48 11.76
N ARG A 36 9.42 11.38 13.01
CA ARG A 36 10.41 12.33 13.57
C ARG A 36 11.84 11.94 13.19
N ALA A 37 12.68 12.95 12.87
CA ALA A 37 14.06 12.88 12.35
C ALA A 37 14.13 12.70 10.81
N PRO A 38 15.24 13.06 10.13
CA PRO A 38 15.26 13.23 8.68
C PRO A 38 14.80 11.94 8.01
N VAL A 39 13.67 12.04 7.30
CA VAL A 39 12.93 10.89 6.79
C VAL A 39 13.75 10.25 5.68
N ALA A 40 14.62 9.31 6.05
CA ALA A 40 15.44 8.56 5.13
C ALA A 40 14.56 7.56 4.36
N TRP A 41 14.82 7.44 3.07
CA TRP A 41 14.18 6.45 2.21
C TRP A 41 14.60 5.03 2.61
N GLN A 42 13.64 4.22 3.05
CA GLN A 42 13.87 2.84 3.49
C GLN A 42 13.59 1.86 2.36
N ASN A 43 14.28 0.70 2.32
CA ASN A 43 13.93 -0.37 1.38
C ASN A 43 12.54 -0.92 1.69
N THR A 44 11.75 -1.19 0.65
CA THR A 44 10.48 -1.92 0.81
C THR A 44 10.69 -3.43 0.79
N PRO A 45 9.76 -4.21 1.34
CA PRO A 45 9.53 -5.59 0.91
C PRO A 45 9.20 -5.67 -0.59
N ASP A 46 9.14 -6.89 -1.14
CA ASP A 46 8.59 -7.12 -2.48
C ASP A 46 7.15 -6.57 -2.55
N LEU A 47 6.93 -5.62 -3.45
CA LEU A 47 5.66 -4.89 -3.60
C LEU A 47 4.60 -5.66 -4.40
N THR A 48 4.96 -6.79 -5.00
CA THR A 48 4.04 -7.66 -5.77
C THR A 48 3.35 -8.71 -4.92
N GLN A 49 3.75 -8.84 -3.64
CA GLN A 49 3.25 -9.85 -2.71
C GLN A 49 2.34 -9.25 -1.65
N ALA A 50 1.46 -10.08 -1.07
CA ALA A 50 0.55 -9.69 0.02
C ALA A 50 1.26 -9.58 1.39
N ASN A 51 2.33 -8.78 1.50
CA ASN A 51 3.27 -8.80 2.62
C ASN A 51 3.01 -7.72 3.70
N ASN A 52 1.74 -7.34 3.94
CA ASN A 52 1.34 -6.36 4.96
C ASN A 52 2.10 -5.00 4.89
N HIS A 53 2.54 -4.60 3.68
CA HIS A 53 3.25 -3.34 3.44
C HIS A 53 2.32 -2.22 2.96
N ALA A 54 2.87 -1.02 2.86
CA ALA A 54 2.10 0.22 2.68
C ALA A 54 1.39 0.38 1.32
N VAL A 55 1.65 -0.49 0.34
CA VAL A 55 0.91 -0.55 -0.94
C VAL A 55 -0.22 -1.57 -0.87
N PHE A 56 0.00 -2.73 -0.24
CA PHE A 56 -1.01 -3.78 -0.15
C PHE A 56 -2.10 -3.46 0.88
N LYS A 57 -1.73 -2.91 2.05
CA LYS A 57 -2.68 -2.69 3.15
C LYS A 57 -3.86 -1.78 2.84
N PRO A 58 -3.69 -0.65 2.15
CA PRO A 58 -4.82 0.17 1.74
C PRO A 58 -5.77 -0.56 0.76
N LEU A 59 -5.27 -1.55 0.02
CA LEU A 59 -6.04 -2.29 -0.98
C LEU A 59 -6.78 -3.50 -0.40
N GLU A 60 -6.49 -3.94 0.83
CA GLU A 60 -7.16 -5.10 1.45
C GLU A 60 -8.70 -4.98 1.39
N HIS A 61 -9.23 -3.80 1.71
CA HIS A 61 -10.68 -3.55 1.64
C HIS A 61 -11.21 -3.33 0.21
N VAL A 62 -10.35 -3.07 -0.77
CA VAL A 62 -10.75 -2.98 -2.18
C VAL A 62 -10.90 -4.37 -2.79
N ILE A 63 -9.98 -5.29 -2.47
CA ILE A 63 -9.91 -6.63 -3.08
C ILE A 63 -10.65 -7.72 -2.29
N ALA A 64 -11.00 -7.47 -1.03
CA ALA A 64 -11.76 -8.42 -0.23
C ALA A 64 -13.17 -8.66 -0.80
N ALA A 65 -13.66 -9.90 -0.69
CA ALA A 65 -15.03 -10.24 -1.03
C ALA A 65 -16.00 -9.72 0.05
N ASN A 66 -16.48 -8.49 -0.10
CA ASN A 66 -17.44 -7.87 0.81
C ASN A 66 -18.48 -7.05 0.02
N GLN A 67 -19.76 -7.33 0.25
CA GLN A 67 -20.90 -6.69 -0.41
C GLN A 67 -21.02 -5.18 -0.14
N GLY A 68 -20.44 -4.70 0.96
CA GLY A 68 -20.43 -3.29 1.33
C GLY A 68 -19.30 -2.48 0.71
N ASN A 69 -18.37 -3.11 -0.01
CA ASN A 69 -17.22 -2.43 -0.60
C ASN A 69 -17.67 -1.47 -1.71
N ARG A 70 -17.16 -0.23 -1.65
CA ARG A 70 -17.41 0.81 -2.65
C ARG A 70 -16.08 1.49 -3.01
N PHE A 71 -15.66 1.38 -4.27
CA PHE A 71 -14.46 2.02 -4.78
C PHE A 71 -14.63 2.41 -6.25
N ILE A 72 -13.84 3.36 -6.72
CA ILE A 72 -13.77 3.77 -8.13
C ILE A 72 -12.34 3.56 -8.60
N ALA A 73 -12.17 2.80 -9.67
CA ALA A 73 -10.90 2.69 -10.37
C ALA A 73 -10.93 3.62 -11.60
N TYR A 74 -9.86 4.36 -11.81
CA TYR A 74 -9.73 5.32 -12.91
C TYR A 74 -8.36 5.19 -13.57
N ASN A 75 -8.31 5.34 -14.88
CA ASN A 75 -7.08 5.43 -15.66
C ASN A 75 -7.28 6.42 -16.82
N ASN A 76 -6.18 6.96 -17.35
CA ASN A 76 -6.18 7.88 -18.49
C ASN A 76 -5.89 7.16 -19.82
N ILE A 77 -5.95 5.82 -19.84
CA ILE A 77 -5.69 5.05 -21.05
C ILE A 77 -6.94 5.21 -21.94
N PRO A 78 -6.79 5.63 -23.20
CA PRO A 78 -7.94 5.73 -24.09
C PRO A 78 -8.61 4.36 -24.23
N PRO A 79 -9.95 4.29 -24.37
CA PRO A 79 -10.62 3.03 -24.61
C PRO A 79 -10.07 2.40 -25.89
N ASP A 80 -9.93 1.07 -25.88
CA ASP A 80 -9.62 0.34 -27.10
C ASP A 80 -10.85 0.38 -28.00
N VAL A 81 -10.83 1.30 -28.96
CA VAL A 81 -11.88 1.43 -29.97
C VAL A 81 -11.50 0.50 -31.11
N LEU A 82 -12.19 -0.65 -31.21
CA LEU A 82 -12.09 -1.52 -32.37
C LEU A 82 -12.39 -0.68 -33.63
N LYS A 83 -11.48 -0.72 -34.60
CA LYS A 83 -11.69 -0.18 -35.95
C LYS A 83 -12.46 -1.18 -36.81
#